data_AF-A0A3N0XLA2-F1
#
_entry.id   AF-A0A3N0XLA2-F1
#
_cell.length_a   1.000
_cell.length_b   1.000
_cell.length_c   1.000
_cell.angle_alpha   90.00
_cell.angle_beta   90.00
_cell.angle_gamma   90.00
#
_symmetry.space_group_name_H-M   'P 1'
#
loop_
_entity.id
_entity.type
_entity.pdbx_description
1 polymer ?
#
loop_
_entity_poly.entity_id
_entity_poly.type
_entity_poly.pdbx_seq_one_letter_code
_entity_poly.pdbx_strand_id
1 'polypeptide(L)'
;MGKCKDLSEFDKRQIVMARQLGQSISKTAALVGCSRSAVVSIYQKWYKERTVVNRQQGHGRPRLIDARGERRLAHVVRSNR
;
A
#
# COMPACT_ATOMS: atom_id res chain seq x y z
N MET A 1 19.20 25.35 4.77
CA MET A 1 18.84 23.96 4.46
C MET A 1 18.04 23.96 3.16
N GLY A 2 18.66 23.51 2.07
CA GLY A 2 18.10 23.63 0.72
C GLY A 2 16.78 22.88 0.59
N LYS A 3 15.80 23.53 -0.04
CA LYS A 3 14.56 22.92 -0.50
C LYS A 3 14.92 21.62 -1.19
N CYS A 4 14.34 20.50 -0.76
CA CYS A 4 14.49 19.22 -1.45
C CYS A 4 13.99 19.46 -2.86
N LYS A 5 14.89 19.68 -3.84
CA LYS A 5 14.54 19.56 -5.26
C LYS A 5 13.80 18.25 -5.38
N ASP A 6 12.64 18.26 -6.03
CA ASP A 6 11.82 17.07 -6.20
C ASP A 6 12.71 15.93 -6.69
N LEU A 7 13.03 15.01 -5.77
CA LEU A 7 13.89 13.87 -6.08
C LEU A 7 13.29 13.14 -7.28
N SER A 8 14.14 12.80 -8.24
CA SER A 8 13.70 12.10 -9.44
C SER A 8 12.94 10.83 -9.03
N GLU A 9 11.98 10.42 -9.84
CA GLU A 9 11.30 9.14 -9.61
C GLU A 9 12.31 7.98 -9.58
N PHE A 10 13.40 8.10 -10.35
CA PHE A 10 14.51 7.16 -10.31
C PHE A 10 15.19 7.12 -8.94
N ASP A 11 15.52 8.28 -8.36
CA ASP A 11 16.15 8.39 -7.04
C ASP A 11 15.24 7.81 -5.93
N LYS A 12 13.94 8.09 -6.01
CA LYS A 12 12.93 7.53 -5.10
C LYS A 12 12.90 6.01 -5.18
N ARG A 13 12.95 5.44 -6.39
CA ARG A 13 13.00 3.99 -6.59
C ARG A 13 14.31 3.39 -6.06
N GLN A 14 15.46 4.03 -6.29
CA GLN A 14 16.75 3.61 -5.74
C GLN A 14 16.74 3.57 -4.21
N ILE A 15 16.16 4.59 -3.56
CA ILE A 15 15.99 4.63 -2.10
C ILE A 15 15.17 3.44 -1.61
N VAL A 16 14.03 3.15 -2.25
CA VAL A 16 13.15 2.05 -1.87
C VAL A 16 13.86 0.70 -2.05
N MET A 17 14.56 0.49 -3.16
CA MET A 17 15.30 -0.75 -3.44
C MET A 17 16.41 -0.98 -2.42
N ALA A 18 17.25 0.03 -2.16
CA ALA A 18 18.34 -0.08 -1.19
C ALA A 18 17.82 -0.40 0.23
N ARG A 19 16.68 0.18 0.63
CA ARG A 19 16.05 -0.12 1.92
C ARG A 19 15.43 -1.51 1.98
N GLN A 20 14.84 -2.02 0.89
CA GLN A 20 14.39 -3.41 0.82
C GLN A 20 15.53 -4.42 0.88
N LEU A 21 16.70 -4.07 0.32
CA LEU A 21 17.92 -4.87 0.40
C LEU A 21 18.62 -4.80 1.77
N GLY A 22 18.00 -4.16 2.78
CA GLY A 22 18.54 -4.07 4.13
C GLY A 22 19.70 -3.06 4.29
N GLN A 23 19.93 -2.17 3.32
CA GLN A 23 20.98 -1.18 3.45
C GLN A 23 20.67 -0.11 4.51
N SER A 24 21.72 0.40 5.14
CA SER A 24 21.62 1.46 6.14
C SER A 24 21.21 2.79 5.51
N ILE A 25 20.48 3.61 6.27
CA ILE A 25 19.97 4.91 5.81
C ILE A 25 21.12 5.82 5.35
N SER A 26 22.24 5.84 6.09
CA SER A 26 23.42 6.63 5.74
C SER A 26 24.06 6.19 4.43
N LYS A 27 24.12 4.88 4.16
CA LYS A 27 24.67 4.33 2.91
C LYS A 27 23.80 4.71 1.71
N THR A 28 22.48 4.62 1.86
CA THR A 28 21.52 5.04 0.83
C THR A 28 21.57 6.55 0.58
N ALA A 29 21.66 7.34 1.64
CA ALA A 29 21.77 8.80 1.56
C ALA A 29 23.04 9.22 0.79
N ALA A 30 24.18 8.56 1.07
CA ALA A 30 25.43 8.79 0.35
C ALA A 30 25.36 8.38 -1.13
N LEU A 31 24.72 7.25 -1.43
CA LEU A 31 24.59 6.73 -2.80
C LEU A 31 23.75 7.66 -3.70
N VAL A 32 22.65 8.19 -3.16
CA VAL A 32 21.73 9.06 -3.91
C VAL A 32 22.15 10.54 -3.81
N GLY A 33 23.09 10.87 -2.93
CA GLY A 33 23.49 12.26 -2.68
C GLY A 33 22.39 13.10 -2.00
N CYS A 34 21.54 12.48 -1.20
CA CYS A 34 20.42 13.14 -0.53
C CYS A 34 20.54 13.08 1.00
N SER A 35 19.72 13.84 1.72
CA SER A 35 19.74 13.85 3.18
C SER A 35 19.17 12.56 3.76
N ARG A 36 19.66 12.16 4.95
CA ARG A 36 19.13 11.00 5.69
C ARG A 36 17.62 11.15 5.98
N SER A 37 17.15 12.37 6.24
CA SER A 37 15.73 12.65 6.45
C SER A 37 14.88 12.45 5.19
N ALA A 38 15.40 12.80 4.01
CA ALA A 38 14.71 12.56 2.74
C ALA A 38 14.53 11.06 2.47
N VAL A 39 15.58 10.25 2.72
CA VAL A 39 15.53 8.79 2.62
C VAL A 39 14.42 8.21 3.50
N VAL A 40 14.34 8.64 4.76
CA VAL A 40 13.32 8.18 5.72
C VAL A 40 11.92 8.59 5.27
N SER A 41 11.72 9.85 4.87
CA SER A 41 10.42 10.36 4.42
C SER A 41 9.89 9.62 3.20
N ILE A 42 10.75 9.37 2.20
CA ILE A 42 10.40 8.61 0.99
C ILE A 42 10.03 7.18 1.33
N TYR A 43 10.83 6.51 2.16
CA TYR A 43 10.56 5.13 2.55
C TYR A 43 9.26 4.99 3.33
N GLN A 44 8.98 5.91 4.25
CA GLN A 44 7.71 5.93 4.99
C GLN A 44 6.52 6.17 4.09
N LYS A 45 6.62 7.10 3.13
CA LYS A 45 5.56 7.38 2.16
C LYS A 45 5.23 6.14 1.33
N TRP A 46 6.26 5.47 0.80
CA TRP A 46 6.10 4.22 0.05
C TRP A 46 5.49 3.09 0.90
N TYR A 47 5.91 2.95 2.17
CA TYR A 47 5.35 1.93 3.06
C TYR A 47 3.87 2.16 3.32
N LYS A 48 3.46 3.41 3.59
CA LYS A 48 2.05 3.81 3.79
C LYS A 48 1.20 3.56 2.55
N GLU A 49 1.68 3.94 1.38
CA GLU A 49 0.99 3.68 0.11
C GLU A 49 0.81 2.17 -0.12
N ARG A 50 1.84 1.35 0.13
CA ARG A 50 1.72 -0.12 0.09
C ARG A 50 0.71 -0.67 1.10
N THR A 51 0.64 -0.11 2.30
CA THR A 51 -0.32 -0.58 3.32
C THR A 51 -1.76 -0.26 2.93
N VAL A 52 -2.00 0.91 2.33
CA VAL A 52 -3.32 1.32 1.85
C VAL A 52 -3.79 0.42 0.70
N VAL A 53 -2.91 0.11 -0.27
CA VAL A 53 -3.24 -0.78 -1.40
C VAL A 53 -3.53 -2.21 -0.92
N ASN A 54 -2.80 -2.72 0.07
CA ASN A 54 -3.05 -4.06 0.60
C ASN A 54 -4.37 -4.12 1.41
N ARG A 55 -4.71 -3.06 2.15
CA ARG A 55 -5.97 -2.99 2.92
C ARG A 55 -7.22 -3.00 2.03
N GLN A 56 -7.11 -2.58 0.78
CA GLN A 56 -8.24 -2.57 -0.17
C GLN A 56 -8.66 -3.95 -0.68
N GLN A 57 -7.88 -5.01 -0.44
CA GLN A 57 -8.25 -6.38 -0.87
C GLN A 57 -9.39 -7.00 -0.04
N GLY A 58 -9.83 -6.35 1.05
CA GLY A 58 -10.86 -6.85 1.95
C GLY A 58 -12.26 -6.25 1.78
N HIS A 59 -12.57 -5.58 0.67
CA HIS A 59 -13.88 -4.96 0.47
C HIS A 59 -14.86 -5.87 -0.27
N GLY A 60 -15.36 -6.87 0.46
CA GLY A 60 -16.68 -7.45 0.20
C GLY A 60 -17.58 -7.10 1.37
N ARG A 61 -18.77 -6.53 1.11
CA ARG A 61 -19.80 -6.40 2.16
C ARG A 61 -20.07 -7.83 2.65
N PRO A 62 -19.93 -8.12 3.97
CA PRO A 62 -20.32 -9.42 4.49
C PRO A 62 -21.77 -9.65 4.06
N ARG A 63 -22.04 -10.71 3.28
CA ARG A 63 -23.42 -11.02 2.94
C ARG A 63 -24.12 -11.36 4.26
N LEU A 64 -25.15 -10.59 4.60
CA LEU A 64 -26.00 -10.83 5.77
C LEU A 64 -26.66 -12.22 5.70
N ILE A 65 -26.84 -12.72 4.47
CA ILE A 65 -27.45 -13.99 4.17
C ILE A 65 -26.39 -14.91 3.58
N ASP A 66 -26.25 -16.10 4.16
CA ASP A 66 -25.39 -17.16 3.62
C ASP A 66 -25.99 -17.75 2.33
N ALA A 67 -25.21 -18.52 1.57
CA ALA A 67 -25.69 -19.13 0.32
C ALA A 67 -26.95 -20.02 0.52
N ARG A 68 -27.13 -20.55 1.74
CA ARG A 68 -28.30 -21.34 2.12
C ARG A 68 -29.54 -20.47 2.32
N GLY A 69 -29.40 -19.32 2.97
CA GLY A 69 -30.45 -18.33 3.13
C GLY A 69 -30.89 -17.74 1.79
N GLU A 70 -29.97 -17.52 0.85
CA GLU A 70 -30.35 -17.10 -0.52
C GLU A 70 -31.18 -18.18 -1.23
N ARG A 71 -30.82 -19.47 -1.11
CA ARG A 71 -31.62 -20.58 -1.66
C ARG A 71 -33.02 -20.65 -1.04
N ARG A 72 -33.13 -20.45 0.28
CA ARG A 72 -34.42 -20.43 0.97
C ARG A 72 -35.29 -19.26 0.51
N LEU A 73 -34.71 -18.06 0.41
CA LEU A 73 -35.41 -16.87 -0.06
C LEU A 73 -35.90 -17.06 -1.50
N ALA A 74 -35.07 -17.58 -2.39
CA ALA A 74 -35.45 -17.89 -3.76
C ALA A 74 -36.56 -18.95 -3.86
N HIS A 75 -36.68 -19.85 -2.88
CA HIS A 75 -37.78 -20.81 -2.83
C HIS A 75 -39.09 -20.13 -2.39
N VAL A 76 -39.06 -19.33 -1.31
CA VAL A 76 -40.22 -18.58 -0.82
C VAL A 76 -40.77 -17.62 -1.88
N VAL A 77 -39.91 -16.89 -2.59
CA VAL A 77 -40.33 -15.98 -3.67
C VAL A 77 -41.00 -16.74 -4.82
N ARG A 78 -40.53 -17.95 -5.17
CA ARG A 78 -41.14 -18.79 -6.21
C ARG A 78 -42.47 -19.39 -5.78
N SER A 79 -42.62 -19.75 -4.50
CA SER A 79 -43.87 -20.28 -3.96
C SER A 79 -44.97 -19.23 -3.77
N ASN A 80 -44.61 -17.94 -3.78
CA ASN A 80 -45.53 -16.80 -3.65
C ASN A 80 -45.93 -16.17 -5.01
N ARG A 81 -45.68 -16.85 -6.13
CA ARG A 81 -46.12 -16.45 -7.48
C ARG A 81 -47.21 -17.39 -7.97
#